data_AF-A0A7K8NNF5-F1
#
_entry.id   AF-A0A7K8NNF5-F1
#
_cell.length_a   1.000
_cell.length_b   1.000
_cell.length_c   1.000
_cell.angle_alpha   90.00
_cell.angle_beta   90.00
_cell.angle_gamma   90.00
#
_symmetry.space_group_name_H-M   'P 1'
#
loop_
_entity.id
_entity.type
_entity.pdbx_description
1 polymer ?
#
loop_
_entity_poly.entity_id
_entity_poly.type
_entity_poly.pdbx_seq_one_letter_code
_entity_poly.pdbx_strand_id
1 'polypeptide(L)'
;VLTFHHEGFFWRCWFFGEGDVGTIWSFWYSDQAHPKYCMHGYLFPMPIALGPFPHPSYDTTAVYRGFWTAFITVAVAASLVGGFLLVCGVPFVNPRFYKAGGGFLLAAGCLFLLLVFLFVMWKEFAADLQKYILLERSERCMDEVPVHVYYGWSFMFAAAGVPLVLLSGLLFYLVGRDI
;
A
#
# COMPACT_ATOMS: atom_id res chain seq x y z
N VAL A 1 20.22 -20.68 0.68
CA VAL A 1 19.68 -19.55 -0.11
C VAL A 1 18.19 -19.45 0.15
N LEU A 2 17.72 -18.29 0.62
CA LEU A 2 16.30 -18.01 0.86
C LEU A 2 15.75 -17.17 -0.29
N THR A 3 14.47 -17.37 -0.59
CA THR A 3 13.72 -16.51 -1.54
C THR A 3 12.91 -15.49 -0.75
N PHE A 4 13.16 -14.22 -1.02
CA PHE A 4 12.46 -13.12 -0.40
C PHE A 4 11.44 -12.52 -1.35
N HIS A 5 10.22 -12.28 -0.87
CA HIS A 5 9.15 -11.64 -1.63
C HIS A 5 8.88 -10.24 -1.08
N HIS A 6 8.98 -9.23 -1.94
CA HIS A 6 8.61 -7.86 -1.63
C HIS A 6 7.39 -7.46 -2.45
N GLU A 7 6.31 -7.22 -1.72
CA GLU A 7 4.98 -7.05 -2.27
C GLU A 7 4.51 -5.61 -2.09
N GLY A 8 4.40 -4.90 -3.21
CA GLY A 8 3.88 -3.54 -3.26
C GLY A 8 2.59 -3.47 -4.05
N PHE A 9 2.06 -2.25 -4.12
CA PHE A 9 0.80 -1.99 -4.80
C PHE A 9 0.91 -2.24 -6.32
N PHE A 10 1.89 -1.57 -6.95
CA PHE A 10 2.12 -1.62 -8.39
C PHE A 10 3.08 -2.73 -8.83
N TRP A 11 3.93 -3.22 -7.93
CA TRP A 11 5.00 -4.15 -8.25
C TRP A 11 5.07 -5.27 -7.23
N ARG A 12 5.26 -6.48 -7.73
CA ARG A 12 5.65 -7.65 -6.95
C ARG A 12 7.07 -8.00 -7.37
N CYS A 13 7.97 -8.13 -6.41
CA CYS A 13 9.35 -8.49 -6.69
C CYS A 13 9.82 -9.63 -5.80
N TRP A 14 10.78 -10.41 -6.29
CA TRP A 14 11.49 -11.39 -5.48
C TRP A 14 12.99 -11.36 -5.77
N PHE A 15 13.77 -11.76 -4.79
CA PHE A 15 15.23 -11.85 -4.86
C PHE A 15 15.75 -12.97 -3.97
N PHE A 16 16.96 -13.44 -4.27
CA PHE A 16 17.62 -14.50 -3.50
C PHE A 16 18.68 -13.90 -2.58
N GLY A 17 18.75 -14.36 -1.35
CA GLY A 17 19.74 -13.88 -0.39
C GLY A 17 20.21 -14.95 0.58
N GLU A 18 21.38 -14.71 1.15
CA GLU A 18 21.89 -15.39 2.35
C GLU A 18 21.71 -14.42 3.52
N GLY A 19 20.94 -14.79 4.54
CA GLY A 19 20.65 -13.88 5.62
C GLY A 19 19.74 -14.47 6.68
N ASP A 20 19.93 -13.98 7.91
CA ASP A 20 19.10 -14.27 9.07
C ASP A 20 17.71 -13.65 8.91
N VAL A 21 16.68 -14.39 9.33
CA VAL A 21 15.27 -14.20 8.97
C VAL A 21 14.61 -13.01 9.70
N GLY A 22 15.40 -12.10 10.29
CA GLY A 22 14.99 -11.42 11.51
C GLY A 22 14.48 -10.00 11.40
N THR A 23 14.83 -9.22 10.36
CA THR A 23 14.56 -7.77 10.43
C THR A 23 14.07 -7.12 9.13
N ILE A 24 13.07 -6.26 9.26
CA ILE A 24 12.54 -5.38 8.19
C ILE A 24 13.62 -4.48 7.57
N TRP A 25 14.73 -4.28 8.29
CA TRP A 25 15.86 -3.46 7.86
C TRP A 25 16.64 -4.08 6.69
N SER A 26 16.73 -5.41 6.63
CA SER A 26 17.33 -6.14 5.50
C SER A 26 16.55 -5.94 4.18
N PHE A 27 15.35 -5.36 4.25
CA PHE A 27 14.52 -5.03 3.09
C PHE A 27 14.54 -3.54 2.72
N TRP A 28 15.39 -2.75 3.39
CA TRP A 28 15.58 -1.34 3.04
C TRP A 28 16.20 -1.21 1.64
N TYR A 29 15.92 -0.10 0.97
CA TYR A 29 16.16 0.10 -0.47
C TYR A 29 17.61 -0.16 -0.93
N SER A 30 18.58 -0.03 -0.03
CA SER A 30 20.01 -0.19 -0.30
C SER A 30 20.57 -1.61 -0.15
N ASP A 31 19.83 -2.53 0.45
CA ASP A 31 20.35 -3.87 0.86
C ASP A 31 19.77 -5.02 0.02
N GLN A 32 19.19 -4.69 -1.14
CA GLN A 32 18.52 -5.68 -1.98
C GLN A 32 19.54 -6.41 -2.86
N ALA A 33 19.71 -7.71 -2.58
CA ALA A 33 20.59 -8.59 -3.34
C ALA A 33 20.19 -8.66 -4.82
N HIS A 34 21.18 -8.55 -5.71
CA HIS A 34 21.00 -8.69 -7.15
C HIS A 34 21.27 -10.14 -7.56
N PRO A 35 20.45 -10.73 -8.46
CA PRO A 35 19.41 -10.11 -9.28
C PRO A 35 18.03 -10.03 -8.60
N LYS A 36 17.32 -8.93 -8.83
CA LYS A 36 15.93 -8.69 -8.41
C LYS A 36 14.99 -8.86 -9.60
N TYR A 37 13.98 -9.70 -9.46
CA TYR A 37 12.96 -9.92 -10.48
C TYR A 37 11.68 -9.21 -10.07
N CYS A 38 11.12 -8.39 -10.96
CA CYS A 38 9.91 -7.62 -10.68
C CYS A 38 8.89 -7.80 -11.79
N MET A 39 7.63 -7.89 -11.38
CA MET A 39 6.48 -7.95 -12.25
C MET A 39 5.39 -7.00 -11.75
N HIS A 40 4.51 -6.57 -12.64
CA HIS A 40 3.40 -5.70 -12.29
C HIS A 40 2.43 -6.39 -11.33
N GLY A 41 2.23 -5.80 -10.16
CA GLY A 41 1.38 -6.31 -9.09
C GLY A 41 -0.10 -6.27 -9.44
N TYR A 42 -0.55 -5.35 -10.30
CA TYR A 42 -1.98 -5.26 -10.71
C TYR A 42 -2.44 -6.43 -11.59
N LEU A 43 -1.51 -7.14 -12.23
CA LEU A 43 -1.80 -8.35 -13.04
C LEU A 43 -1.92 -9.61 -12.18
N PHE A 44 -1.52 -9.55 -10.90
CA PHE A 44 -1.46 -10.71 -10.02
C PHE A 44 -2.16 -10.44 -8.69
N PRO A 45 -3.26 -11.12 -8.37
CA PRO A 45 -3.84 -11.07 -7.04
C PRO A 45 -2.83 -11.56 -5.98
N MET A 46 -2.63 -10.81 -4.90
CA MET A 46 -1.84 -11.28 -3.75
C MET A 46 -2.73 -12.02 -2.74
N PRO A 47 -2.47 -13.31 -2.44
CA PRO A 47 -1.74 -14.27 -3.26
C PRO A 47 -2.65 -15.38 -3.85
N ILE A 48 -2.64 -15.40 -5.18
CA ILE A 48 -2.55 -16.58 -6.06
C ILE A 48 -3.73 -17.56 -6.06
N ALA A 49 -4.56 -17.44 -7.09
CA ALA A 49 -5.30 -18.56 -7.66
C ALA A 49 -4.33 -19.66 -8.13
N LEU A 50 -3.96 -20.58 -7.23
CA LEU A 50 -3.35 -21.85 -7.61
C LEU A 50 -4.47 -22.80 -8.04
N GLY A 51 -4.65 -22.88 -9.35
CA GLY A 51 -5.54 -23.82 -10.01
C GLY A 51 -5.58 -23.53 -11.51
N PRO A 52 -6.02 -24.48 -12.35
CA PRO A 52 -6.08 -24.28 -13.79
C PRO A 52 -6.88 -23.01 -14.10
N PHE A 53 -6.30 -22.16 -14.94
CA PHE A 53 -6.98 -20.95 -15.37
C PHE A 53 -8.27 -21.34 -16.11
N PRO A 54 -9.44 -20.79 -15.75
CA PRO A 54 -9.70 -19.81 -14.69
C PRO A 54 -10.07 -20.43 -13.32
N HIS A 55 -9.50 -19.92 -12.22
CA HIS A 55 -9.86 -20.32 -10.85
C HIS A 55 -10.82 -19.29 -10.21
N PRO A 56 -11.86 -19.69 -9.46
CA PRO A 56 -12.89 -18.78 -8.92
C PRO A 56 -12.37 -17.66 -8.00
N SER A 57 -11.21 -17.85 -7.36
CA SER A 57 -10.57 -16.85 -6.49
C SER A 57 -9.81 -15.74 -7.24
N TYR A 58 -9.62 -15.92 -8.56
CA TYR A 58 -8.95 -14.93 -9.40
C TYR A 58 -9.79 -13.65 -9.53
N ASP A 59 -11.10 -13.81 -9.77
CA ASP A 59 -12.00 -12.69 -10.05
C ASP A 59 -12.18 -11.76 -8.83
N THR A 60 -12.37 -12.32 -7.63
CA THR A 60 -12.59 -11.52 -6.41
C THR A 60 -11.35 -10.71 -6.03
N THR A 61 -10.17 -11.28 -6.20
CA THR A 61 -8.93 -10.63 -5.80
C THR A 61 -8.45 -9.61 -6.85
N ALA A 62 -8.72 -9.85 -8.14
CA ALA A 62 -8.50 -8.85 -9.19
C ALA A 62 -9.39 -7.61 -9.00
N VAL A 63 -10.67 -7.82 -8.68
CA VAL A 63 -11.62 -6.73 -8.38
C VAL A 63 -11.12 -5.91 -7.18
N TYR A 64 -10.69 -6.58 -6.11
CA TYR A 64 -10.21 -5.91 -4.90
C TYR A 64 -8.97 -5.04 -5.14
N ARG A 65 -7.97 -5.54 -5.89
CA ARG A 65 -6.79 -4.76 -6.28
C ARG A 65 -7.14 -3.62 -7.24
N GLY A 66 -8.12 -3.83 -8.13
CA GLY A 66 -8.64 -2.77 -9.01
C GLY A 66 -9.20 -1.60 -8.20
N PHE A 67 -10.06 -1.88 -7.22
CA PHE A 67 -10.62 -0.85 -6.33
C PHE A 67 -9.54 -0.10 -5.54
N TRP A 68 -8.58 -0.81 -4.96
CA TRP A 68 -7.46 -0.16 -4.27
C TRP A 68 -6.64 0.74 -5.19
N THR A 69 -6.46 0.35 -6.45
CA THR A 69 -5.70 1.14 -7.43
C THR A 69 -6.41 2.45 -7.67
N ALA A 70 -7.72 2.38 -7.93
CA ALA A 70 -8.55 3.56 -8.11
C ALA A 70 -8.53 4.49 -6.90
N PHE A 71 -8.71 3.95 -5.69
CA PHE A 71 -8.70 4.76 -4.46
C PHE A 71 -7.33 5.41 -4.20
N ILE A 72 -6.22 4.71 -4.41
CA ILE A 72 -4.88 5.28 -4.25
C ILE A 72 -4.67 6.40 -5.28
N THR A 73 -5.03 6.17 -6.54
CA THR A 73 -4.90 7.18 -7.59
C THR A 73 -5.73 8.42 -7.28
N VAL A 74 -6.98 8.25 -6.83
CA VAL A 74 -7.85 9.37 -6.44
C VAL A 74 -7.29 10.10 -5.22
N ALA A 75 -6.81 9.38 -4.21
CA ALA A 75 -6.23 9.98 -3.01
C ALA A 75 -4.97 10.80 -3.33
N VAL A 76 -4.08 10.26 -4.17
CA VAL A 76 -2.87 10.98 -4.65
C VAL A 76 -3.27 12.21 -5.47
N ALA A 77 -4.22 12.08 -6.40
CA ALA A 77 -4.69 13.21 -7.19
C ALA A 77 -5.30 14.31 -6.30
N ALA A 78 -6.14 13.94 -5.33
CA ALA A 78 -6.71 14.87 -4.37
C ALA A 78 -5.63 15.57 -3.53
N SER A 79 -4.61 14.84 -3.06
CA SER A 79 -3.46 15.44 -2.35
C SER A 79 -2.70 16.45 -3.21
N LEU A 80 -2.44 16.13 -4.48
CA LEU A 80 -1.73 17.02 -5.40
C LEU A 80 -2.54 18.30 -5.68
N VAL A 81 -3.84 18.15 -5.94
CA VAL A 81 -4.75 19.30 -6.14
C VAL A 81 -4.85 20.14 -4.88
N GLY A 82 -4.99 19.52 -3.70
CA GLY A 82 -5.01 20.21 -2.41
C GLY A 82 -3.74 21.00 -2.16
N GLY A 83 -2.57 20.36 -2.34
CA GLY A 83 -1.27 21.02 -2.22
C GLY A 83 -1.10 22.19 -3.18
N PHE A 84 -1.49 22.02 -4.45
CA PHE A 84 -1.44 23.09 -5.45
C PHE A 84 -2.30 24.29 -5.04
N LEU A 85 -3.54 24.07 -4.59
CA LEU A 85 -4.43 25.14 -4.12
C LEU A 85 -3.84 25.88 -2.92
N LEU A 86 -3.21 25.17 -1.98
CA LEU A 86 -2.55 25.80 -0.83
C LEU A 86 -1.35 26.65 -1.23
N VAL A 87 -0.51 26.16 -2.15
CA VAL A 87 0.63 26.92 -2.69
C VAL A 87 0.14 28.18 -3.41
N CYS A 88 -0.92 28.07 -4.21
CA CYS A 88 -1.54 29.22 -4.85
C CYS A 88 -2.22 30.16 -3.84
N GLY A 89 -2.71 29.66 -2.71
CA GLY A 89 -3.33 30.47 -1.66
C GLY A 89 -2.40 31.50 -1.03
N VAL A 90 -1.10 31.20 -0.94
CA VAL A 90 -0.08 32.06 -0.30
C VAL A 90 0.06 33.43 -0.96
N PRO A 91 0.33 33.57 -2.27
CA PRO A 91 0.48 34.89 -2.91
C PRO A 91 -0.83 35.69 -2.96
N PHE A 92 -1.98 35.02 -3.00
CA PHE A 92 -3.28 35.69 -3.18
C PHE A 92 -4.02 35.97 -1.87
N VAL A 93 -3.53 35.46 -0.72
CA VAL A 93 -4.14 35.58 0.62
C VAL A 93 -5.66 35.32 0.57
N ASN A 94 -6.08 34.36 -0.25
CA ASN A 94 -7.49 34.12 -0.50
C ASN A 94 -7.98 32.95 0.38
N PRO A 95 -8.87 33.19 1.35
CA PRO A 95 -9.34 32.17 2.28
C PRO A 95 -10.01 30.99 1.58
N ARG A 96 -10.59 31.21 0.39
CA ARG A 96 -11.21 30.14 -0.40
C ARG A 96 -10.22 29.09 -0.86
N PHE A 97 -8.98 29.47 -1.19
CA PHE A 97 -7.94 28.51 -1.58
C PHE A 97 -7.48 27.66 -0.40
N TYR A 98 -7.35 28.26 0.79
CA TYR A 98 -7.04 27.52 2.02
C TYR A 98 -8.14 26.54 2.40
N LYS A 99 -9.41 26.99 2.35
CA LYS A 99 -10.56 26.15 2.64
C LYS A 99 -10.69 24.99 1.65
N ALA A 100 -10.58 25.26 0.34
CA ALA A 100 -10.65 24.23 -0.68
C ALA A 100 -9.47 23.26 -0.60
N GLY A 101 -8.24 23.78 -0.47
CA GLY A 101 -7.02 22.98 -0.34
C GLY A 101 -7.04 22.07 0.88
N GLY A 102 -7.43 22.61 2.05
CA GLY A 102 -7.64 21.82 3.27
C GLY A 102 -8.71 20.75 3.12
N GLY A 103 -9.81 21.07 2.43
CA GLY A 103 -10.87 20.10 2.10
C GLY A 103 -10.38 18.94 1.23
N PHE A 104 -9.57 19.22 0.20
CA PHE A 104 -8.94 18.18 -0.62
C PHE A 104 -7.97 17.30 0.17
N LEU A 105 -7.16 17.88 1.07
CA LEU A 105 -6.27 17.12 1.95
C LEU A 105 -7.06 16.24 2.95
N LEU A 106 -8.17 16.72 3.50
CA LEU A 106 -9.06 15.93 4.35
C LEU A 106 -9.65 14.75 3.57
N ALA A 107 -10.17 14.99 2.37
CA ALA A 107 -10.71 13.93 1.51
C ALA A 107 -9.64 12.88 1.18
N ALA A 108 -8.42 13.32 0.80
CA ALA A 108 -7.30 12.43 0.54
C ALA A 108 -6.90 11.62 1.78
N GLY A 109 -6.79 12.27 2.95
CA GLY A 109 -6.49 11.60 4.21
C GLY A 109 -7.51 10.53 4.58
N CYS A 110 -8.81 10.81 4.40
CA CYS A 110 -9.87 9.83 4.62
C CYS A 110 -9.79 8.64 3.65
N LEU A 111 -9.48 8.89 2.37
CA LEU A 111 -9.27 7.82 1.39
C LEU A 111 -8.06 6.95 1.74
N PHE A 112 -6.93 7.56 2.13
CA PHE A 112 -5.75 6.81 2.57
C PHE A 112 -6.01 6.04 3.88
N LEU A 113 -6.78 6.59 4.82
CA LEU A 113 -7.18 5.88 6.03
C LEU A 113 -8.03 4.64 5.70
N LEU A 114 -9.03 4.80 4.82
CA LEU A 114 -9.84 3.68 4.33
C LEU A 114 -8.98 2.63 3.65
N LEU A 115 -8.02 3.03 2.82
CA LEU A 115 -7.08 2.12 2.16
C LEU A 115 -6.21 1.34 3.14
N VAL A 116 -5.62 2.01 4.14
CA VAL A 116 -4.82 1.35 5.18
C VAL A 116 -5.67 0.37 5.97
N PHE A 117 -6.89 0.77 6.36
CA PHE A 117 -7.82 -0.10 7.06
C PHE A 117 -8.20 -1.33 6.23
N LEU A 118 -8.60 -1.13 4.96
CA LEU A 118 -8.93 -2.22 4.04
C LEU A 118 -7.74 -3.15 3.84
N PHE A 119 -6.52 -2.61 3.71
CA PHE A 119 -5.30 -3.41 3.58
C PHE A 119 -5.04 -4.29 4.80
N VAL A 120 -5.16 -3.74 6.01
CA VAL A 120 -5.02 -4.52 7.25
C VAL A 120 -6.12 -5.56 7.35
N MET A 121 -7.37 -5.20 7.08
CA MET A 121 -8.50 -6.14 7.10
C MET A 121 -8.30 -7.29 6.11
N TRP A 122 -7.83 -6.99 4.90
CA TRP A 122 -7.51 -7.99 3.90
C TRP A 122 -6.41 -8.94 4.36
N LYS A 123 -5.30 -8.37 4.84
CA LYS A 123 -4.12 -9.12 5.23
C LYS A 123 -4.37 -10.00 6.47
N GLU A 124 -5.11 -9.51 7.46
CA GLU A 124 -5.34 -10.23 8.72
C GLU A 124 -6.59 -11.16 8.68
N PHE A 125 -7.62 -10.85 7.88
CA PHE A 125 -8.89 -11.61 7.90
C PHE A 125 -9.28 -12.27 6.57
N ALA A 126 -8.93 -11.69 5.42
CA ALA A 126 -9.38 -12.22 4.13
C ALA A 126 -8.38 -13.21 3.51
N ALA A 127 -7.09 -12.94 3.68
CA ALA A 127 -6.03 -13.85 3.28
C ALA A 127 -5.77 -14.83 4.44
N ASP A 128 -6.29 -16.06 4.36
CA ASP A 128 -5.81 -17.16 5.19
C ASP A 128 -4.39 -17.54 4.73
N LEU A 129 -3.44 -16.73 5.18
CA LEU A 129 -2.03 -16.81 4.81
C LEU A 129 -1.45 -18.18 5.19
N GLN A 130 -1.95 -18.79 6.26
CA GLN A 130 -1.50 -20.09 6.75
C GLN A 130 -1.96 -21.23 5.83
N LYS A 131 -3.21 -21.21 5.38
CA LYS A 131 -3.72 -22.13 4.34
C LYS A 131 -3.02 -21.93 2.99
N TYR A 132 -2.64 -20.70 2.67
CA TYR A 132 -1.87 -20.37 1.47
C TYR A 132 -0.43 -20.92 1.53
N ILE A 133 0.29 -20.72 2.64
CA ILE A 133 1.63 -21.29 2.86
C ILE A 133 1.58 -22.81 2.68
N LEU A 134 0.53 -23.47 3.19
CA LEU A 134 0.35 -24.92 3.07
C LEU A 134 0.06 -25.37 1.62
N LEU A 135 -0.68 -24.58 0.83
CA LEU A 135 -0.96 -24.89 -0.57
C LEU A 135 0.26 -24.67 -1.48
N GLU A 136 0.98 -23.56 -1.34
CA GLU A 136 2.22 -23.26 -2.08
C GLU A 136 3.34 -24.26 -1.69
N ARG A 137 3.38 -24.67 -0.41
CA ARG A 137 4.32 -25.68 0.11
C ARG A 137 4.21 -27.02 -0.59
N SER A 138 3.01 -27.41 -1.05
CA SER A 138 2.75 -28.72 -1.64
C SER A 138 3.45 -28.98 -2.98
N GLU A 139 3.85 -27.94 -3.74
CA GLU A 139 4.47 -28.13 -5.05
C GLU A 139 6.00 -27.90 -5.07
N ARG A 140 6.59 -27.13 -4.13
CA ARG A 140 8.01 -26.71 -4.25
C ARG A 140 8.83 -26.59 -2.96
N CYS A 141 8.22 -26.61 -1.77
CA CYS A 141 8.97 -26.39 -0.53
C CYS A 141 9.17 -27.71 0.21
N MET A 142 10.40 -27.95 0.69
CA MET A 142 10.69 -29.04 1.63
C MET A 142 9.86 -28.81 2.89
N ASP A 143 9.18 -29.87 3.35
CA ASP A 143 8.33 -29.83 4.54
C ASP A 143 9.18 -29.44 5.76
N GLU A 144 9.12 -28.16 6.18
CA GLU A 144 9.34 -27.65 7.57
C GLU A 144 9.78 -26.16 7.65
N VAL A 145 9.93 -25.43 6.53
CA VAL A 145 10.40 -24.03 6.61
C VAL A 145 9.28 -23.06 7.05
N PRO A 146 9.45 -22.30 8.16
CA PRO A 146 8.48 -21.27 8.57
C PRO A 146 8.52 -20.07 7.62
N VAL A 147 7.34 -19.58 7.23
CA VAL A 147 7.19 -18.36 6.40
C VAL A 147 6.82 -17.20 7.31
N HIS A 148 7.63 -16.14 7.30
CA HIS A 148 7.41 -14.93 8.07
C HIS A 148 6.95 -13.79 7.16
N VAL A 149 5.89 -13.07 7.56
CA VAL A 149 5.33 -11.95 6.80
C VAL A 149 5.32 -10.69 7.66
N TYR A 150 5.91 -9.63 7.14
CA TYR A 150 6.04 -8.34 7.81
C TYR A 150 5.41 -7.23 6.97
N TYR A 151 4.89 -6.20 7.62
CA TYR A 151 4.52 -4.96 6.95
C TYR A 151 5.79 -4.24 6.49
N GLY A 152 5.83 -3.77 5.24
CA GLY A 152 6.96 -3.03 4.70
C GLY A 152 7.00 -1.57 5.13
N TRP A 153 8.12 -0.90 4.83
CA TRP A 153 8.35 0.52 5.13
C TRP A 153 7.31 1.46 4.52
N SER A 154 6.86 1.18 3.29
CA SER A 154 5.81 1.95 2.62
C SER A 154 4.51 1.98 3.42
N PHE A 155 4.12 0.85 4.02
CA PHE A 155 2.96 0.77 4.90
C PHE A 155 3.15 1.59 6.17
N MET A 156 4.33 1.50 6.79
CA MET A 156 4.65 2.29 7.99
C MET A 156 4.58 3.79 7.73
N PHE A 157 5.12 4.25 6.61
CA PHE A 157 5.01 5.66 6.19
C PHE A 157 3.56 6.07 5.91
N ALA A 158 2.76 5.22 5.27
CA ALA A 158 1.34 5.51 5.06
C ALA A 158 0.59 5.61 6.40
N ALA A 159 0.78 4.65 7.30
CA ALA A 159 0.14 4.64 8.63
C ALA A 159 0.52 5.87 9.46
N ALA A 160 1.78 6.30 9.42
CA ALA A 160 2.23 7.51 10.12
C ALA A 160 1.81 8.81 9.41
N GLY A 161 1.79 8.83 8.08
CA GLY A 161 1.48 10.01 7.27
C GLY A 161 0.00 10.38 7.25
N VAL A 162 -0.90 9.40 7.32
CA VAL A 162 -2.36 9.63 7.26
C VAL A 162 -2.86 10.59 8.36
N PRO A 163 -2.53 10.39 9.66
CA PRO A 163 -2.90 11.35 10.70
C PRO A 163 -2.36 12.76 10.45
N LEU A 164 -1.14 12.87 9.92
CA LEU A 164 -0.52 14.17 9.63
C LEU A 164 -1.23 14.90 8.49
N VAL A 165 -1.62 14.19 7.42
CA VAL A 165 -2.40 14.77 6.31
C VAL A 165 -3.78 15.19 6.78
N LEU A 166 -4.46 14.39 7.61
CA LEU A 166 -5.76 14.75 8.18
C LEU A 166 -5.68 15.99 9.08
N LEU A 167 -4.68 16.05 9.96
CA LEU A 167 -4.44 17.21 10.83
C LEU A 167 -4.13 18.46 9.99
N SER A 168 -3.24 18.33 9.00
CA SER A 168 -2.90 19.43 8.09
C SER A 168 -4.12 19.93 7.32
N GLY A 169 -4.92 19.01 6.75
CA GLY A 169 -6.14 19.36 6.04
C GLY A 169 -7.16 20.07 6.93
N LEU A 170 -7.32 19.60 8.17
CA LEU A 170 -8.19 20.24 9.17
C LEU A 170 -7.73 21.66 9.49
N LEU A 171 -6.44 21.84 9.78
CA LEU A 171 -5.88 23.16 10.10
C LEU A 171 -6.09 24.15 8.94
N PHE A 172 -5.76 23.77 7.70
CA PHE A 172 -5.96 24.66 6.55
C PHE A 172 -7.43 24.93 6.25
N TYR A 173 -8.30 23.94 6.46
CA TYR A 173 -9.74 24.12 6.31
C TYR A 173 -10.30 25.13 7.32
N LEU A 174 -9.87 25.04 8.59
CA LEU A 174 -10.28 25.97 9.65
C LEU A 174 -9.72 27.37 9.42
N VAL A 175 -8.44 27.50 9.04
CA VAL A 175 -7.83 28.79 8.69
C VAL A 175 -8.59 29.46 7.55
N GLY A 176 -8.92 28.73 6.48
CA GLY A 176 -9.72 29.28 5.37
C GLY A 176 -11.19 29.57 5.70
N ARG A 177 -11.67 29.16 6.89
CA ARG A 177 -13.01 29.50 7.40
C ARG A 177 -12.97 30.74 8.29
N ASP A 178 -11.88 30.90 9.05
CA ASP A 178 -11.73 31.94 10.07
C ASP A 178 -11.09 33.24 9.54
N ILE A 179 -10.41 33.20 8.38
CA ILE A 179 -9.98 34.36 7.57
C ILE A 179 -11.13 34.82 6.67
#